data_AF-M4YN49-F1
#
_entry.id   AF-M4YN49-F1
#
_cell.length_a   1.000
_cell.length_b   1.000
_cell.length_c   1.000
_cell.angle_alpha   90.00
_cell.angle_beta   90.00
_cell.angle_gamma   90.00
#
_symmetry.space_group_name_H-M   'P 1'
#
loop_
_entity.id
_entity.type
_entity.pdbx_description
1 polymer ?
#
loop_
_entity_poly.entity_id
_entity_poly.type
_entity_poly.pdbx_seq_one_letter_code
_entity_poly.pdbx_strand_id
1 'polypeptide(L)' 'MNYLELEYEHLYNVRDQTLLFLKMCPKTTGLAEEMLTWLDAKVRMLGEKLMEKTD' A
#
# COMPACT_ATOMS: atom_id res chain seq x y z
N MET A 1 4.48 18.99 -2.63
CA MET A 1 4.01 17.76 -2.00
C MET A 1 4.32 17.80 -0.53
N ASN A 2 3.31 17.67 0.33
CA ASN A 2 3.49 17.56 1.77
C ASN A 2 3.92 16.13 2.13
N TYR A 3 4.47 15.93 3.34
CA TYR A 3 5.02 14.65 3.79
C TYR A 3 4.02 13.48 3.70
N LEU A 4 2.74 13.75 3.96
CA LEU A 4 1.65 12.78 3.92
C LEU A 4 1.36 12.30 2.48
N GLU A 5 1.44 13.20 1.51
CA GLU A 5 1.29 12.86 0.08
C GLU A 5 2.44 11.98 -0.41
N LEU A 6 3.67 12.29 0.03
CA LEU A 6 4.85 11.47 -0.24
C LEU A 6 4.74 10.06 0.37
N GLU A 7 4.25 9.96 1.60
CA GLU A 7 4.05 8.69 2.30
C GLU A 7 2.95 7.84 1.61
N TYR A 8 1.87 8.48 1.18
CA TYR A 8 0.80 7.84 0.42
C TYR A 8 1.28 7.28 -0.93
N GLU A 9 1.97 8.10 -1.73
CA GLU A 9 2.60 7.69 -2.99
C GLU A 9 3.57 6.52 -2.80
N HIS A 10 4.40 6.58 -1.76
CA HIS A 10 5.34 5.51 -1.45
C HIS A 10 4.62 4.19 -1.15
N LEU A 11 3.56 4.22 -0.33
CA LEU A 11 2.81 3.02 0.02
C LEU A 11 2.05 2.41 -1.16
N TYR A 12 1.51 3.24 -2.05
CA TYR A 12 0.93 2.77 -3.31
C TYR A 12 1.96 2.02 -4.16
N ASN A 13 3.16 2.58 -4.30
CA ASN A 13 4.24 1.94 -5.05
C ASN A 13 4.68 0.61 -4.44
N VAL A 14 4.80 0.53 -3.10
CA VAL A 14 5.17 -0.70 -2.40
C VAL A 14 4.11 -1.78 -2.56
N ARG A 15 2.82 -1.41 -2.50
CA ARG A 15 1.70 -2.34 -2.77
C ARG A 15 1.81 -2.93 -4.16
N ASP A 16 1.98 -2.10 -5.18
CA ASP A 16 2.00 -2.55 -6.57
C ASP A 16 3.23 -3.43 -6.87
N GLN A 17 4.39 -3.12 -6.27
CA GLN A 17 5.59 -3.96 -6.36
C GLN A 17 5.40 -5.32 -5.67
N THR A 18 4.71 -5.35 -4.53
CA THR A 18 4.40 -6.58 -3.79
C THR A 18 3.46 -7.47 -4.62
N LEU A 19 2.47 -6.88 -5.28
CA LEU A 19 1.57 -7.55 -6.22
C LEU A 19 2.32 -8.14 -7.43
N LEU A 20 3.31 -7.41 -7.97
CA LEU A 20 4.15 -7.90 -9.06
C LEU A 20 5.03 -9.08 -8.61
N PHE A 21 5.67 -8.96 -7.44
CA PHE A 21 6.48 -10.02 -6.86
C PHE A 21 5.68 -11.31 -6.68
N LEU A 22 4.45 -11.19 -6.17
CA LEU A 22 3.51 -12.30 -6.01
C LEU A 22 3.19 -13.04 -7.32
N LYS A 23 2.94 -12.30 -8.40
CA LYS A 23 2.69 -12.88 -9.72
C LYS A 23 3.90 -13.66 -10.26
N MET A 24 5.12 -13.22 -9.93
CA MET A 24 6.35 -13.89 -10.36
C MET A 24 6.73 -15.09 -9.46
N CYS A 25 6.32 -15.07 -8.19
CA CYS A 25 6.71 -16.06 -7.18
C CYS A 25 5.48 -16.78 -6.56
N PRO A 26 4.80 -17.67 -7.30
CA PRO A 26 3.56 -18.30 -6.83
C PRO A 26 3.71 -19.20 -5.59
N LYS A 27 4.95 -19.52 -5.18
CA LYS A 27 5.24 -20.31 -3.97
C LYS A 27 5.14 -19.51 -2.66
N THR A 28 4.99 -18.18 -2.73
CA THR A 28 4.93 -17.29 -1.55
C THR A 28 3.52 -16.77 -1.27
N THR A 29 2.49 -17.40 -1.83
CA THR A 29 1.09 -16.93 -1.83
C THR A 29 0.58 -16.55 -0.44
N GLY A 30 0.75 -17.39 0.59
CA GLY A 30 0.23 -17.09 1.93
C GLY A 30 0.87 -15.88 2.61
N LEU A 31 2.21 -15.81 2.66
CA LEU A 31 2.93 -14.70 3.29
C LEU A 31 2.64 -13.36 2.59
N ALA A 32 2.52 -13.40 1.27
CA ALA A 32 2.36 -12.16 0.52
C ALA A 32 0.90 -11.72 0.37
N GLU A 33 -0.09 -12.59 0.53
CA GLU A 33 -1.48 -12.20 0.81
C GLU A 33 -1.61 -11.42 2.12
N GLU A 34 -0.91 -11.85 3.18
CA GLU A 34 -0.86 -11.12 4.45
C GLU A 34 -0.19 -9.74 4.29
N MET A 35 0.91 -9.67 3.53
CA MET A 35 1.59 -8.40 3.23
C MET A 35 0.69 -7.44 2.42
N LEU A 36 -0.02 -7.94 1.40
CA LEU A 36 -0.96 -7.13 0.63
C LEU A 36 -2.11 -6.61 1.49
N THR A 37 -2.69 -7.47 2.33
CA THR A 37 -3.77 -7.09 3.25
C THR A 37 -3.34 -5.96 4.19
N TRP A 38 -2.11 -6.06 4.73
CA TRP A 38 -1.55 -5.01 5.57
C TRP A 38 -1.30 -3.70 4.81
N LEU A 39 -0.74 -3.79 3.59
CA LEU A 39 -0.49 -2.62 2.74
C LEU A 39 -1.78 -1.90 2.34
N ASP A 40 -2.82 -2.64 1.98
CA ASP A 40 -4.14 -2.08 1.64
C ASP A 40 -4.76 -1.33 2.82
N ALA A 41 -4.66 -1.90 4.04
CA ALA A 41 -5.12 -1.23 5.25
C ALA A 41 -4.37 0.09 5.50
N LYS A 42 -3.05 0.12 5.30
CA LYS A 42 -2.23 1.33 5.46
C LYS A 42 -2.57 2.41 4.44
N VAL A 43 -2.71 2.02 3.18
CA VAL A 43 -3.13 2.90 2.09
C VAL A 43 -4.48 3.54 2.39
N ARG A 44 -5.46 2.75 2.83
CA ARG A 44 -6.80 3.25 3.17
C ARG A 44 -6.76 4.26 4.31
N MET A 45 -6.07 3.92 5.42
CA MET A 45 -5.94 4.82 6.58
C MET A 45 -5.29 6.16 6.21
N LEU A 46 -4.29 6.15 5.34
CA LEU A 46 -3.62 7.38 4.89
C LEU A 46 -4.48 8.19 3.92
N GLY A 47 -5.23 7.52 3.04
CA GLY A 47 -6.21 8.18 2.16
C GLY A 47 -7.30 8.90 2.96
N GLU A 48 -7.84 8.26 3.99
CA GLU A 48 -8.84 8.87 4.89
C GLU A 48 -8.27 10.12 5.59
N LYS A 49 -7.03 10.05 6.13
CA LYS A 49 -6.35 11.20 6.74
C LYS A 49 -6.04 12.34 5.76
N LEU A 50 -5.78 12.02 4.49
CA LEU A 50 -5.58 13.04 3.46
C LEU A 50 -6.90 13.76 3.14
N MET A 51 -8.01 13.03 3.05
CA MET A 51 -9.34 13.63 2.86
C MET A 51 -9.70 14.58 4.00
N GLU A 52 -9.52 14.17 5.26
CA GLU A 52 -9.77 15.01 6.44
C GLU A 52 -8.95 16.31 6.49
N LYS A 53 -7.80 16.37 5.82
CA LYS A 53 -6.94 17.57 5.75
C LYS A 53 -7.26 18.49 4.56
N THR A 54 -8.09 18.03 3.63
CA THR A 54 -8.42 18.76 2.41
C THR A 54 -9.76 19.50 2.52
N ASP A 55 -10.56 19.20 3.56
CA ASP A 55 -11.76 19.93 4.00
C ASP A 55 -11.42 21.04 5.02
#